data_AF-A0A2K0X6H7-F1
#
_entry.id   AF-A0A2K0X6H7-F1
#
_cell.length_a   1.000
_cell.length_b   1.000
_cell.length_c   1.000
_cell.angle_alpha   90.00
_cell.angle_beta   90.00
_cell.angle_gamma   90.00
#
_symmetry.space_group_name_H-M   'P 1'
#
loop_
_entity.id
_entity.type
_entity.pdbx_description
1 polymer ?
#
loop_
_entity_poly.entity_id
_entity_poly.type
_entity_poly.pdbx_seq_one_letter_code
_entity_poly.pdbx_strand_id
1 'polypeptide(L)'
;MLLASKCESSCESESSSESSGESYRSLKESTYDSFNNSSYNNESKISKGLKNLRIAQVNAPDFFKACDSNVISEIWTFFPDPWPKMKHHKRRIVQNELAQDIHKALSKGGFWRIATDIEDYALHVHEVMDNRLDFKNIGHKSVSLPIEHVGKGNADEAETLPHADFCESERFEGRVLTNFERKGLEACRVIHDITYMSI
;
A
#
# COMPACT_ATOMS: atom_id res chain seq x y z
N MET A 1 7.67 2.84 3.24
CA MET A 1 6.32 2.67 2.69
C MET A 1 5.43 3.77 3.24
N LEU A 2 4.94 4.67 2.39
CA LEU A 2 3.93 5.63 2.81
C LEU A 2 2.57 4.98 2.59
N LEU A 3 1.90 4.64 3.68
CA LEU A 3 0.46 4.40 3.68
C LEU A 3 -0.20 5.75 3.93
N ALA A 4 -0.64 6.40 2.85
CA ALA A 4 -1.51 7.56 2.96
C ALA A 4 -2.95 7.03 2.96
N SER A 5 -3.68 7.30 4.04
CA SER A 5 -5.13 7.14 4.09
C SER A 5 -5.74 8.54 4.12
N LYS A 6 -6.62 8.82 3.16
CA LYS A 6 -7.45 10.03 3.21
C LYS A 6 -8.60 9.73 4.17
N CYS A 7 -8.48 10.20 5.41
CA CYS A 7 -9.58 10.17 6.37
C CYS A 7 -10.42 11.43 6.17
N GLU A 8 -11.55 11.32 5.47
CA GLU A 8 -12.55 12.38 5.38
C GLU A 8 -13.52 12.22 6.56
N SER A 9 -13.19 12.87 7.68
CA SER A 9 -14.10 13.07 8.80
C SER A 9 -14.91 14.33 8.57
N SER A 10 -16.11 14.20 7.99
CA SER A 10 -17.16 15.21 8.11
C SER A 10 -18.08 14.82 9.26
N CYS A 11 -17.85 15.40 10.44
CA CYS A 11 -18.85 15.47 11.48
C CYS A 11 -18.65 16.79 12.25
N GLU A 12 -19.50 17.76 11.95
CA GLU A 12 -19.61 18.99 12.73
C GLU A 12 -20.29 18.70 14.08
N SER A 13 -19.84 19.49 15.05
CA SER A 13 -20.22 19.65 16.46
C SER A 13 -21.59 19.16 16.94
N GLU A 14 -21.60 18.51 18.11
CA GLU A 14 -22.32 19.02 19.28
C GLU A 14 -21.80 18.40 20.60
N SER A 15 -22.03 19.14 21.68
CA SER A 15 -21.37 19.07 22.98
C SER A 15 -21.89 18.00 23.94
N SER A 16 -21.11 17.81 25.01
CA SER A 16 -21.45 17.28 26.36
C SER A 16 -21.65 15.78 26.55
N SER A 17 -20.66 15.12 27.17
CA SER A 17 -20.70 14.70 28.59
C SER A 17 -19.54 13.73 28.91
N GLU A 18 -18.90 13.95 30.07
CA GLU A 18 -17.77 13.18 30.58
C GLU A 18 -18.21 11.81 31.13
N SER A 19 -17.45 10.76 30.80
CA SER A 19 -16.73 9.89 31.78
C SER A 19 -16.41 8.54 31.12
N SER A 20 -15.17 8.36 30.66
CA SER A 20 -14.58 7.05 30.25
C SER A 20 -13.19 7.20 29.62
N GLY A 21 -12.70 8.43 29.39
CA GLY A 21 -11.50 8.71 28.58
C GLY A 21 -10.13 8.52 29.25
N GLU A 22 -10.04 8.23 30.55
CA GLU A 22 -8.72 8.15 31.22
C GLU A 22 -7.96 6.85 30.89
N SER A 23 -8.65 5.74 30.63
CA SER A 23 -7.99 4.45 30.35
C SER A 23 -7.44 4.36 28.92
N TYR A 24 -8.13 4.97 27.93
CA TYR A 24 -7.71 4.97 26.52
C TYR A 24 -6.58 5.95 26.20
N ARG A 25 -6.40 6.99 27.02
CA ARG A 25 -5.33 7.99 26.84
C ARG A 25 -3.97 7.42 27.26
N SER A 26 -3.96 6.62 28.33
CA SER A 26 -2.76 5.98 28.89
C SER A 26 -2.13 4.95 27.93
N LEU A 27 -2.94 4.22 27.17
CA LEU A 27 -2.45 3.25 26.17
C LEU A 27 -1.86 3.91 24.91
N LYS A 28 -2.25 5.15 24.58
CA LYS A 28 -1.67 5.91 23.47
C LYS A 28 -0.31 6.52 23.80
N GLU A 29 -0.05 6.84 25.06
CA GLU A 29 1.25 7.38 25.49
C GLU A 29 2.30 6.28 25.74
N SER A 30 1.92 5.12 26.27
CA SER A 30 2.92 4.11 26.66
C SER A 30 3.59 3.37 25.50
N THR A 31 2.96 3.36 24.31
CA THR A 31 3.55 2.71 23.12
C THR A 31 4.46 3.66 22.32
N TYR A 32 4.49 4.95 22.69
CA TYR A 32 5.25 5.98 21.96
C TYR A 32 6.74 6.07 22.35
N ASP A 33 7.12 5.47 23.49
CA ASP A 33 8.41 5.77 24.14
C ASP A 33 9.46 4.65 24.12
N SER A 34 9.36 3.69 23.20
CA SER A 34 10.38 2.65 23.09
C SER A 34 10.59 2.27 21.65
N PHE A 35 11.48 2.98 20.95
CA PHE A 35 12.45 2.48 19.96
C PHE A 35 13.14 3.69 19.29
N ASN A 36 13.92 4.41 20.10
CA ASN A 36 14.80 5.48 19.66
C ASN A 36 16.06 4.87 19.01
N ASN A 37 16.23 5.07 17.69
CA ASN A 37 17.47 5.56 17.04
C ASN A 37 17.50 5.24 15.53
N SER A 38 17.24 6.26 14.69
CA SER A 38 18.02 6.60 13.46
C SER A 38 17.27 7.47 12.43
N SER A 39 15.97 7.79 12.57
CA SER A 39 15.20 8.51 11.52
C SER A 39 14.74 9.95 11.86
N TYR A 40 15.18 10.52 12.99
CA TYR A 40 14.62 11.74 13.62
C TYR A 40 14.69 13.08 12.86
N ASN A 41 15.22 13.16 11.64
CA ASN A 41 15.48 14.44 10.97
C ASN A 41 14.43 14.91 9.95
N ASN A 42 13.45 14.09 9.58
CA ASN A 42 12.49 14.44 8.51
C ASN A 42 11.08 14.83 9.02
N GLU A 43 10.62 14.30 10.15
CA GLU A 43 9.25 14.52 10.65
C GLU A 43 8.98 15.98 11.05
N SER A 44 9.99 16.67 11.60
CA SER A 44 9.90 18.06 12.06
C SER A 44 9.89 19.10 10.92
N LYS A 45 10.29 18.71 9.70
CA LYS A 45 10.28 19.59 8.53
C LYS A 45 8.99 19.48 7.71
N ILE A 46 8.39 18.29 7.65
CA ILE A 46 7.23 17.99 6.78
C ILE A 46 5.90 18.45 7.40
N SER A 47 5.79 18.41 8.73
CA SER A 47 4.52 18.65 9.45
C SER A 47 4.22 20.12 9.77
N LYS A 48 5.13 21.07 9.49
CA LYS A 48 4.94 22.48 9.86
C LYS A 48 3.75 23.10 9.09
N GLY A 49 2.60 23.17 9.77
CA GLY A 49 1.38 23.84 9.29
C GLY A 49 0.32 22.92 8.67
N LEU A 50 0.61 21.63 8.47
CA LEU A 50 -0.36 20.68 7.91
C LEU A 50 -1.24 20.07 9.01
N LYS A 51 -2.54 20.35 8.96
CA LYS A 51 -3.52 19.83 9.95
C LYS A 51 -4.09 18.47 9.57
N ASN A 52 -3.93 18.05 8.32
CA ASN A 52 -4.50 16.85 7.71
C ASN A 52 -3.46 15.76 7.41
N LEU A 53 -2.21 15.92 7.89
CA LEU A 53 -1.16 14.91 7.74
C LEU A 53 -0.86 14.29 9.10
N ARG A 54 -0.92 12.97 9.14
CA ARG A 54 -0.47 12.16 10.28
C ARG A 54 0.54 11.16 9.77
N ILE A 55 1.57 10.92 10.56
CA ILE A 55 2.62 9.94 10.27
C ILE A 55 2.64 8.98 11.44
N ALA A 56 2.70 7.69 11.15
CA ALA A 56 2.82 6.63 12.14
C ALA A 56 4.01 5.74 11.79
N GLN A 57 4.86 5.47 12.77
CA GLN A 57 5.92 4.48 12.64
C GLN A 57 5.42 3.16 13.18
N VAL A 58 4.86 2.34 12.30
CA VAL A 58 4.23 1.07 12.67
C VAL A 58 4.42 0.04 11.56
N ASN A 59 4.41 -1.24 11.94
CA ASN A 59 4.28 -2.31 10.97
C ASN A 59 2.90 -2.23 10.30
N ALA A 60 2.88 -2.20 8.96
CA ALA A 60 1.64 -2.02 8.20
C ALA A 60 0.60 -3.13 8.44
N PRO A 61 0.94 -4.43 8.35
CA PRO A 61 0.05 -5.51 8.77
C PRO A 61 -0.53 -5.34 10.18
N ASP A 62 0.30 -5.04 11.18
CA ASP A 62 -0.19 -4.85 12.55
C ASP A 62 -1.15 -3.67 12.66
N PHE A 63 -0.90 -2.58 11.92
CA PHE A 63 -1.80 -1.43 11.86
C PHE A 63 -3.17 -1.80 11.27
N PHE A 64 -3.21 -2.50 10.13
CA PHE A 64 -4.47 -2.85 9.50
C PHE A 64 -5.26 -3.89 10.29
N LYS A 65 -4.57 -4.82 10.94
CA LYS A 65 -5.18 -5.81 11.83
C LYS A 65 -5.89 -5.15 13.02
N ALA A 66 -5.32 -4.07 13.56
CA ALA A 66 -5.89 -3.29 14.64
C ALA A 66 -6.87 -2.20 14.16
N CYS A 67 -7.03 -2.03 12.84
CA CYS A 67 -7.87 -0.98 12.27
C CYS A 67 -9.36 -1.33 12.40
N ASP A 68 -10.16 -0.32 12.69
CA ASP A 68 -11.62 -0.39 12.65
C ASP A 68 -12.11 -0.64 11.23
N SER A 69 -13.27 -1.28 11.09
CA SER A 69 -13.83 -1.59 9.78
C SER A 69 -14.41 -0.34 9.10
N ASN A 70 -14.29 -0.24 7.77
CA ASN A 70 -14.88 0.82 6.94
C ASN A 70 -14.47 2.27 7.33
N VAL A 71 -13.24 2.47 7.79
CA VAL A 71 -12.74 3.80 8.21
C VAL A 71 -11.79 4.45 7.21
N ILE A 72 -11.39 3.72 6.16
CA ILE A 72 -10.45 4.18 5.15
C ILE A 72 -11.11 4.23 3.77
N SER A 73 -10.96 5.35 3.05
CA SER A 73 -11.48 5.49 1.68
C SER A 73 -10.49 4.99 0.63
N GLU A 74 -9.19 5.27 0.82
CA GLU A 74 -8.14 4.84 -0.10
C GLU A 74 -6.86 4.44 0.64
N ILE A 75 -6.16 3.45 0.11
CA ILE A 75 -4.85 2.98 0.57
C ILE A 75 -3.90 2.97 -0.61
N TRP A 76 -2.71 3.54 -0.43
CA TRP A 76 -1.67 3.57 -1.46
C TRP A 76 -0.44 2.78 -1.04
N THR A 77 0.07 1.94 -1.94
CA THR A 77 1.29 1.14 -1.75
C THR A 77 2.20 1.32 -2.96
N PHE A 78 3.11 2.28 -2.88
CA PHE A 78 4.01 2.62 -3.99
C PHE A 78 5.43 2.10 -3.74
N PHE A 79 5.96 1.41 -4.74
CA PHE A 79 7.30 0.85 -4.81
C PHE A 79 7.68 0.06 -3.54
N PRO A 80 6.87 -0.94 -3.14
CA PRO A 80 7.20 -1.79 -1.99
C PRO A 80 8.49 -2.59 -2.27
N ASP A 81 9.15 -3.05 -1.20
CA ASP A 81 10.33 -3.89 -1.36
C ASP A 81 10.00 -5.15 -2.18
N PRO A 82 10.73 -5.40 -3.29
CA PRO A 82 10.32 -6.41 -4.26
C PRO A 82 10.65 -7.85 -3.86
N TRP A 83 11.65 -8.02 -2.99
CA TRP A 83 12.16 -9.32 -2.56
C TRP A 83 12.42 -10.29 -3.73
N PRO A 84 13.41 -10.02 -4.60
CA PRO A 84 13.60 -10.69 -5.89
C PRO A 84 14.15 -12.11 -5.80
N LYS A 85 14.09 -12.75 -4.63
CA LYS A 85 14.49 -14.16 -4.47
C LYS A 85 13.25 -14.91 -4.06
N MET A 86 12.92 -16.01 -4.76
CA MET A 86 11.72 -16.81 -4.50
C MET A 86 11.49 -17.10 -3.02
N LYS A 87 12.54 -17.50 -2.29
CA LYS A 87 12.49 -17.78 -0.85
C LYS A 87 12.06 -16.59 0.03
N HIS A 88 12.06 -15.38 -0.50
CA HIS A 88 11.67 -14.15 0.17
C HIS A 88 10.30 -13.61 -0.30
N HIS A 89 9.60 -14.26 -1.24
CA HIS A 89 8.30 -13.76 -1.73
C HIS A 89 7.28 -13.62 -0.59
N LYS A 90 7.36 -14.47 0.44
CA LYS A 90 6.59 -14.35 1.69
C LYS A 90 6.81 -13.07 2.51
N ARG A 91 7.81 -12.25 2.14
CA ARG A 91 8.09 -10.94 2.76
C ARG A 91 7.51 -9.77 1.96
N ARG A 92 6.97 -10.02 0.76
CA ARG A 92 6.27 -9.00 -0.02
C ARG A 92 5.06 -8.55 0.77
N ILE A 93 4.76 -7.26 0.75
CA ILE A 93 3.65 -6.75 1.54
C ILE A 93 2.29 -7.23 1.02
N VAL A 94 2.12 -7.33 -0.29
CA VAL A 94 0.87 -7.81 -0.89
C VAL A 94 0.78 -9.33 -0.68
N GLN A 95 -0.02 -9.73 0.31
CA GLN A 95 -0.32 -11.11 0.67
C GLN A 95 -1.80 -11.22 1.00
N ASN A 96 -2.33 -12.45 1.00
CA ASN A 96 -3.73 -12.71 1.27
C ASN A 96 -4.20 -12.20 2.64
N GLU A 97 -3.36 -12.35 3.67
CA GLU A 97 -3.68 -11.93 5.03
C GLU A 97 -3.83 -10.40 5.11
N LEU A 98 -2.86 -9.67 4.55
CA LEU A 98 -2.94 -8.21 4.52
C LEU A 98 -4.10 -7.71 3.66
N ALA A 99 -4.35 -8.35 2.51
CA ALA A 99 -5.47 -8.00 1.64
C ALA A 99 -6.80 -8.11 2.39
N GLN A 100 -6.97 -9.13 3.23
CA GLN A 100 -8.15 -9.30 4.06
C GLN A 100 -8.31 -8.18 5.11
N ASP A 101 -7.22 -7.84 5.81
CA ASP A 101 -7.22 -6.76 6.80
C ASP A 101 -7.48 -5.40 6.14
N ILE A 102 -6.93 -5.18 4.94
CA ILE A 102 -7.17 -3.99 4.13
C ILE A 102 -8.63 -3.92 3.67
N HIS A 103 -9.22 -5.02 3.17
CA HIS A 103 -10.62 -5.06 2.77
C HIS A 103 -11.53 -4.66 3.93
N LYS A 104 -11.28 -5.18 5.13
CA LYS A 104 -12.02 -4.83 6.35
C LYS A 104 -11.93 -3.33 6.66
N ALA A 105 -10.73 -2.77 6.60
CA ALA A 105 -10.50 -1.36 6.92
C ALA A 105 -11.07 -0.39 5.86
N LEU A 106 -11.11 -0.82 4.60
CA LEU A 106 -11.68 -0.03 3.50
C LEU A 106 -13.20 0.07 3.62
N SER A 107 -13.73 1.26 3.36
CA SER A 107 -15.15 1.43 3.09
C SER A 107 -15.53 0.70 1.80
N LYS A 108 -16.80 0.28 1.68
CA LYS A 108 -17.33 -0.23 0.42
C LYS A 108 -17.09 0.78 -0.72
N GLY A 109 -16.55 0.30 -1.84
CA GLY A 109 -16.12 1.15 -2.97
C GLY A 109 -14.79 1.86 -2.75
N GLY A 110 -14.11 1.65 -1.62
CA GLY A 110 -12.77 2.18 -1.36
C GLY A 110 -11.70 1.51 -2.21
N PHE A 111 -10.56 2.20 -2.42
CA PHE A 111 -9.52 1.75 -3.35
C PHE A 111 -8.22 1.35 -2.65
N TRP A 112 -7.62 0.27 -3.11
CA TRP A 112 -6.21 -0.04 -2.87
C TRP A 112 -5.43 0.17 -4.17
N ARG A 113 -4.55 1.17 -4.19
CA ARG A 113 -3.69 1.54 -5.32
C ARG A 113 -2.27 1.03 -5.06
N ILE A 114 -1.76 0.22 -5.98
CA ILE A 114 -0.43 -0.38 -5.91
C ILE A 114 0.38 0.10 -7.11
N ALA A 115 1.66 0.37 -6.89
CA ALA A 115 2.57 0.70 -7.98
C ALA A 115 3.94 0.06 -7.79
N THR A 116 4.52 -0.46 -8.86
CA THR A 116 5.83 -1.11 -8.86
C THR A 116 6.52 -0.93 -10.21
N ASP A 117 7.85 -0.91 -10.21
CA ASP A 117 8.71 -0.85 -11.41
C ASP A 117 9.39 -2.20 -11.69
N ILE A 118 8.76 -3.29 -11.22
CA ILE A 118 9.27 -4.66 -11.25
C ILE A 118 8.13 -5.59 -11.67
N GLU A 119 8.26 -6.16 -12.85
CA GLU A 119 7.28 -7.06 -13.49
C GLU A 119 6.96 -8.27 -12.61
N ASP A 120 7.98 -8.94 -12.06
CA ASP A 120 7.80 -10.10 -11.18
C ASP A 120 6.96 -9.78 -9.92
N TYR A 121 7.02 -8.53 -9.45
CA TYR A 121 6.17 -8.07 -8.37
C TYR A 121 4.75 -7.73 -8.85
N ALA A 122 4.61 -7.17 -10.05
CA ALA A 122 3.29 -6.92 -10.65
C ALA A 122 2.53 -8.23 -10.87
N LEU A 123 3.20 -9.26 -11.42
CA LEU A 123 2.66 -10.62 -11.54
C LEU A 123 2.17 -11.14 -10.19
N HIS A 124 3.00 -11.04 -9.15
CA HIS A 124 2.64 -11.46 -7.78
C HIS A 124 1.39 -10.75 -7.26
N VAL A 125 1.24 -9.45 -7.56
CA VAL A 125 0.03 -8.70 -7.17
C VAL A 125 -1.20 -9.27 -7.86
N HIS A 126 -1.12 -9.54 -9.17
CA HIS A 126 -2.21 -10.16 -9.93
C HIS A 126 -2.58 -11.55 -9.37
N GLU A 127 -1.60 -12.41 -9.10
CA GLU A 127 -1.83 -13.75 -8.55
C GLU A 127 -2.55 -13.72 -7.19
N VAL A 128 -2.16 -12.79 -6.31
CA VAL A 128 -2.77 -12.65 -4.98
C VAL A 128 -4.17 -12.02 -5.05
N MET A 129 -4.39 -11.07 -5.96
CA MET A 129 -5.55 -10.17 -5.89
C MET A 129 -6.65 -10.44 -6.93
N ASP A 130 -6.31 -10.85 -8.16
CA ASP A 130 -7.31 -10.93 -9.25
C ASP A 130 -8.39 -12.00 -9.01
N ASN A 131 -8.07 -13.05 -8.24
CA ASN A 131 -9.00 -14.15 -7.93
C ASN A 131 -9.85 -13.92 -6.67
N ARG A 132 -9.70 -12.76 -6.01
CA ARG A 132 -10.43 -12.47 -4.79
C ARG A 132 -11.85 -12.00 -5.09
N LEU A 133 -12.80 -12.39 -4.23
CA LEU A 133 -14.22 -12.00 -4.36
C LEU A 133 -14.56 -10.67 -3.67
N ASP A 134 -13.68 -10.21 -2.78
CA ASP A 134 -13.84 -9.00 -1.97
C ASP A 134 -13.20 -7.76 -2.62
N PHE A 135 -12.49 -7.95 -3.72
CA PHE A 135 -11.91 -6.89 -4.55
C PHE A 135 -12.29 -7.04 -6.02
N LYS A 136 -12.40 -5.91 -6.70
CA LYS A 136 -12.52 -5.82 -8.15
C LYS A 136 -11.34 -5.05 -8.72
N ASN A 137 -10.60 -5.67 -9.64
CA ASN A 137 -9.63 -4.93 -10.46
C ASN A 137 -10.40 -3.95 -11.38
N ILE A 138 -10.06 -2.66 -11.31
CA ILE A 138 -10.70 -1.61 -12.12
C ILE A 138 -9.82 -1.12 -13.27
N GLY A 139 -8.71 -1.83 -13.53
CA GLY A 139 -7.83 -1.56 -14.65
C GLY A 139 -8.49 -1.80 -16.01
N HIS A 140 -8.07 -1.02 -16.99
CA HIS A 140 -8.49 -1.14 -18.39
C HIS A 140 -7.32 -1.19 -19.37
N LYS A 141 -6.10 -0.97 -18.89
CA LYS A 141 -4.87 -1.04 -19.67
C LYS A 141 -4.43 -2.50 -19.73
N SER A 142 -4.35 -3.06 -20.93
CA SER A 142 -3.79 -4.40 -21.12
C SER A 142 -2.26 -4.34 -21.06
N VAL A 143 -1.66 -5.22 -20.27
CA VAL A 143 -0.21 -5.42 -20.18
C VAL A 143 0.10 -6.89 -20.35
N SER A 144 1.22 -7.20 -21.00
CA SER A 144 1.70 -8.58 -21.16
C SER A 144 2.83 -8.79 -20.16
N LEU A 145 2.65 -9.74 -19.24
CA LEU A 145 3.65 -10.10 -18.22
C LEU A 145 4.07 -11.56 -18.37
N PRO A 146 5.32 -11.92 -18.02
CA PRO A 146 5.71 -13.31 -17.84
C PRO A 146 4.78 -14.00 -16.81
N ILE A 147 4.42 -15.26 -17.03
CA ILE A 147 3.56 -16.01 -16.09
C ILE A 147 4.35 -16.81 -15.04
N GLU A 148 5.68 -16.79 -15.11
CA GLU A 148 6.53 -17.44 -14.13
C GLU A 148 7.40 -16.40 -13.41
N HIS A 149 7.65 -16.66 -12.13
CA HIS A 149 8.47 -15.77 -11.33
C HIS A 149 9.95 -15.83 -11.72
N VAL A 150 10.51 -14.66 -12.00
CA VAL A 150 11.95 -14.49 -12.24
C VAL A 150 12.62 -13.82 -11.06
N GLY A 151 13.77 -14.37 -10.66
CA GLY A 151 14.54 -13.87 -9.54
C GLY A 151 15.79 -13.09 -9.96
N LYS A 152 16.51 -12.62 -8.95
CA LYS A 152 17.85 -12.05 -9.13
C LYS A 152 18.82 -13.16 -9.55
N GLY A 153 19.04 -13.28 -10.87
CA GLY A 153 19.95 -14.24 -11.49
C GLY A 153 19.45 -14.81 -12.82
N ASN A 154 18.14 -14.73 -13.06
CA ASN A 154 17.49 -15.21 -14.30
C ASN A 154 16.45 -14.20 -14.81
N ALA A 155 16.57 -12.93 -14.43
CA ALA A 155 15.66 -11.88 -14.88
C ALA A 155 15.71 -11.70 -16.41
N ASP A 156 16.87 -11.91 -17.04
CA ASP A 156 17.03 -11.82 -18.49
C ASP A 156 16.27 -12.95 -19.24
N GLU A 157 15.87 -14.02 -18.55
CA GLU A 157 15.08 -15.11 -19.13
C GLU A 157 13.60 -14.74 -19.24
N ALA A 158 13.15 -13.67 -18.58
CA ALA A 158 11.75 -13.25 -18.52
C ALA A 158 11.13 -13.06 -19.91
N GLU A 159 11.87 -12.43 -20.84
CA GLU A 159 11.40 -12.19 -22.21
C GLU A 159 11.08 -13.48 -22.98
N THR A 160 11.72 -14.59 -22.60
CA THR A 160 11.55 -15.90 -23.26
C THR A 160 10.47 -16.76 -22.62
N LEU A 161 9.97 -16.36 -21.45
CA LEU A 161 8.91 -17.09 -20.75
C LEU A 161 7.57 -16.93 -21.47
N PRO A 162 6.62 -17.85 -21.25
CA PRO A 162 5.24 -17.62 -21.68
C PRO A 162 4.69 -16.37 -21.00
N HIS A 163 3.96 -15.56 -21.76
CA HIS A 163 3.31 -14.35 -21.26
C HIS A 163 1.79 -14.50 -21.26
N ALA A 164 1.14 -13.77 -20.37
CA ALA A 164 -0.31 -13.59 -20.36
C ALA A 164 -0.67 -12.11 -20.25
N ASP A 165 -1.88 -11.78 -20.72
CA ASP A 165 -2.41 -10.44 -20.64
C ASP A 165 -3.09 -10.22 -19.28
N PHE A 166 -2.73 -9.13 -18.62
CA PHE A 166 -3.31 -8.65 -17.37
C PHE A 166 -3.93 -7.25 -17.54
N CYS A 167 -4.85 -6.90 -16.65
CA CYS A 167 -5.48 -5.59 -16.62
C CYS A 167 -4.87 -4.71 -15.54
N GLU A 168 -4.24 -3.62 -15.96
CA GLU A 168 -3.66 -2.59 -15.10
C GLU A 168 -4.44 -1.26 -15.20
N SER A 169 -4.22 -0.39 -14.23
CA SER A 169 -4.75 0.97 -14.19
C SER A 169 -3.78 1.96 -14.85
N GLU A 170 -4.31 3.12 -15.23
CA GLU A 170 -3.46 4.27 -15.53
C GLU A 170 -2.76 4.77 -14.27
N ARG A 171 -1.64 5.47 -14.47
CA ARG A 171 -0.92 6.14 -13.38
C ARG A 171 -1.86 7.01 -12.56
N PHE A 172 -1.92 6.76 -11.25
CA PHE A 172 -2.75 7.57 -10.36
C PHE A 172 -2.34 9.05 -10.40
N GLU A 173 -3.27 9.92 -10.79
CA GLU A 173 -3.02 11.37 -10.96
C GLU A 173 -2.52 12.02 -9.66
N GLY A 174 -3.05 11.59 -8.51
CA GLY A 174 -2.63 12.08 -7.20
C GLY A 174 -1.25 11.57 -6.73
N ARG A 175 -0.60 10.64 -7.45
CA ARG A 175 0.75 10.20 -7.10
C ARG A 175 1.76 11.28 -7.49
N VAL A 176 2.33 11.93 -6.49
CA VAL A 176 3.52 12.78 -6.69
C VAL A 176 4.67 11.93 -7.22
N LEU A 177 5.40 12.45 -8.21
CA LEU A 177 6.54 11.76 -8.81
C LEU A 177 7.59 11.42 -7.74
N THR A 178 7.71 10.13 -7.42
CA THR A 178 8.64 9.67 -6.37
C THR A 178 10.05 9.50 -6.93
N ASN A 179 11.05 9.45 -6.04
CA ASN A 179 12.42 9.14 -6.46
C ASN A 179 12.55 7.73 -7.05
N PHE A 180 11.74 6.77 -6.58
CA PHE A 180 11.72 5.41 -7.13
C PHE A 180 11.17 5.41 -8.56
N GLU A 181 10.06 6.10 -8.78
CA GLU A 181 9.46 6.26 -10.10
C GLU A 181 10.43 6.92 -11.08
N ARG A 182 11.08 8.01 -10.67
CA ARG A 182 12.11 8.69 -11.48
C ARG A 182 13.24 7.74 -11.87
N LYS A 183 13.79 7.01 -10.90
CA LYS A 183 14.87 6.03 -11.14
C LYS A 183 14.41 4.85 -12.02
N GLY A 184 13.15 4.44 -11.91
CA GLY A 184 12.53 3.44 -12.79
C GLY A 184 12.53 3.92 -14.23
N LEU A 185 12.01 5.13 -14.46
CA LEU A 185 11.95 5.76 -15.78
C LEU A 185 13.34 6.03 -16.38
N GLU A 186 14.29 6.51 -15.59
CA GLU A 186 15.68 6.71 -16.02
C GLU A 186 16.36 5.39 -16.43
N ALA A 187 15.96 4.28 -15.83
CA ALA A 187 16.40 2.93 -16.19
C ALA A 187 15.54 2.28 -17.28
N CYS A 188 14.65 3.04 -17.95
CA CYS A 188 13.72 2.57 -18.97
C CYS A 188 12.81 1.42 -18.51
N ARG A 189 12.51 1.33 -17.22
CA ARG A 189 11.59 0.32 -16.67
C ARG A 189 10.15 0.80 -16.78
N VAL A 190 9.26 -0.14 -17.09
CA VAL A 190 7.81 0.10 -17.10
C VAL A 190 7.32 0.22 -15.65
N ILE A 191 6.47 1.21 -15.40
CA ILE A 191 5.78 1.34 -14.12
C ILE A 191 4.42 0.66 -14.27
N HIS A 192 4.18 -0.31 -13.39
CA HIS A 192 2.96 -1.06 -13.28
C HIS A 192 2.08 -0.41 -12.22
N ASP A 193 0.87 -0.03 -12.61
CA ASP A 193 -0.10 0.65 -11.78
C ASP A 193 -1.34 -0.24 -11.67
N ILE A 194 -1.70 -0.67 -10.47
CA ILE A 194 -2.78 -1.65 -10.26
C ILE A 194 -3.74 -1.08 -9.21
N THR A 195 -5.03 -1.02 -9.53
CA THR A 195 -6.05 -0.53 -8.60
C THR A 195 -7.13 -1.57 -8.39
N TYR A 196 -7.35 -1.91 -7.12
CA TYR A 196 -8.45 -2.76 -6.68
C TYR A 196 -9.48 -1.95 -5.90
N MET A 197 -10.76 -2.17 -6.17
CA MET A 197 -11.89 -1.58 -5.46
C MET A 197 -12.51 -2.60 -4.53
N SER A 198 -12.75 -2.24 -3.27
CA SER A 198 -13.44 -3.06 -2.27
C SER A 198 -14.94 -3.20 -2.63
N ILE A 199 -15.49 -4.42 -2.63
CA ILE A 199 -16.89 -4.72 -3.06
C ILE A 199 -17.84 -4.90 -1.87
#